data_AF-T1EJE2-F1
#
_entry.id   AF-T1EJE2-F1
#
_cell.length_a   1.000
_cell.length_b   1.000
_cell.length_c   1.000
_cell.angle_alpha   90.00
_cell.angle_beta   90.00
_cell.angle_gamma   90.00
#
_symmetry.space_group_name_H-M   'P 1'
#
loop_
_entity.id
_entity.type
_entity.pdbx_description
1 polymer ?
#
loop_
_entity_poly.entity_id
_entity_poly.type
_entity_poly.pdbx_seq_one_letter_code
_entity_poly.pdbx_strand_id
1 'polypeptide(L)' 'GNVYWRLNDRISLDEGYPKSIKVWDGIEVPIDAAYSDIEDNVYFFKGKRFWKMFSTNLSVMPGYPKLIGKDWLSCD' A
#
# COMPACT_ATOMS: atom_id res chain seq x y z
N GLY A 1 -5.71 4.03 -9.81
CA GLY A 1 -7.16 3.73 -9.94
C GLY A 1 -7.80 3.61 -8.56
N ASN A 2 -9.08 3.23 -8.49
CA ASN A 2 -9.86 3.05 -7.25
C ASN A 2 -10.17 1.58 -6.94
N VAL A 3 -9.57 0.64 -7.68
CA VAL A 3 -9.76 -0.80 -7.52
C VAL A 3 -8.42 -1.54 -7.59
N TYR A 4 -8.39 -2.78 -7.09
CA TYR A 4 -7.25 -3.68 -7.18
C TYR A 4 -7.66 -5.06 -7.68
N TRP A 5 -6.70 -5.75 -8.29
CA TRP A 5 -6.80 -7.14 -8.72
C TRP A 5 -5.91 -8.02 -7.85
N ARG A 6 -6.30 -9.28 -7.67
CA ARG A 6 -5.46 -10.29 -7.00
C ARG A 6 -5.11 -11.37 -8.01
N LEU A 7 -3.80 -11.64 -8.14
CA LEU A 7 -3.30 -12.81 -8.85
C LEU A 7 -3.05 -13.92 -7.83
N ASN A 8 -3.46 -15.14 -8.15
CA ASN A 8 -3.14 -16.32 -7.36
C ASN A 8 -1.81 -16.97 -7.78
N ASP A 9 -1.43 -18.02 -7.06
CA ASP A 9 -0.20 -18.78 -7.28
C ASP A 9 -0.11 -19.45 -8.67
N ARG A 10 -1.23 -19.52 -9.39
CA ARG A 10 -1.30 -20.00 -10.77
C ARG A 10 -1.25 -18.86 -11.79
N ILE A 11 -0.88 -17.65 -11.36
CA ILE A 11 -0.79 -16.45 -12.19
C ILE A 11 -2.15 -16.16 -12.87
N SER A 12 -3.24 -16.55 -12.21
CA SER A 12 -4.61 -16.31 -12.69
C SER A 12 -5.28 -15.23 -11.85
N LEU A 13 -6.18 -14.46 -12.45
CA LEU A 13 -7.01 -13.52 -11.70
C LEU A 13 -7.97 -14.29 -10.81
N ASP A 14 -8.05 -13.91 -9.54
CA ASP A 14 -9.00 -14.51 -8.62
C ASP A 14 -10.43 -14.07 -8.90
N GLU A 15 -11.36 -15.00 -8.72
CA GLU A 15 -12.80 -14.74 -8.83
C GLU A 15 -13.25 -13.69 -7.81
N GLY A 16 -14.16 -12.80 -8.22
CA GLY A 16 -14.66 -11.70 -7.38
C GLY A 16 -13.74 -10.48 -7.30
N TYR A 17 -12.71 -10.40 -8.15
CA TYR A 17 -11.90 -9.20 -8.39
C TYR A 17 -12.27 -8.54 -9.74
N PRO A 18 -12.14 -7.21 -9.89
CA PRO A 18 -11.44 -6.31 -9.00
C PRO A 18 -12.29 -5.89 -7.80
N LYS A 19 -11.62 -5.55 -6.70
CA LYS A 19 -12.27 -5.04 -5.48
C LYS A 19 -11.90 -3.58 -5.24
N SER A 20 -12.71 -2.90 -4.43
CA SER A 20 -12.42 -1.53 -4.02
C SER A 20 -11.08 -1.44 -3.30
N ILE A 21 -10.24 -0.47 -3.66
CA ILE A 21 -8.97 -0.20 -2.96
C ILE A 21 -9.19 0.32 -1.53
N LYS A 22 -10.43 0.71 -1.18
CA LYS A 22 -10.79 1.18 0.17
C LYS A 22 -10.67 0.10 1.26
N VAL A 23 -10.34 -1.15 0.90
CA VAL A 23 -10.01 -2.19 1.89
C VAL A 23 -8.74 -1.86 2.68
N TRP A 24 -7.82 -1.08 2.09
CA TRP A 24 -6.70 -0.48 2.80
C TRP A 24 -7.13 0.87 3.34
N ASP A 25 -7.42 0.91 4.62
CA ASP A 25 -7.98 2.07 5.30
C ASP A 25 -6.89 3.09 5.66
N GLY A 26 -7.20 4.38 5.46
CA GLY A 26 -6.31 5.49 5.80
C GLY A 26 -5.28 5.90 4.73
N ILE A 27 -5.24 5.24 3.56
CA ILE A 27 -4.38 5.66 2.44
C ILE A 27 -5.09 6.64 1.51
N GLU A 28 -4.33 7.53 0.89
CA GLU A 28 -4.85 8.37 -0.17
C GLU A 28 -4.81 7.67 -1.54
N VAL A 29 -5.91 7.78 -2.27
CA VAL A 29 -6.05 7.17 -3.61
C VAL A 29 -6.23 8.26 -4.68
N PRO A 30 -5.83 8.03 -5.94
CA PRO A 30 -5.05 6.88 -6.42
C PRO A 30 -3.63 6.88 -5.83
N ILE A 31 -3.06 5.68 -5.70
CA ILE A 31 -1.66 5.47 -5.32
C ILE A 31 -0.75 5.51 -6.55
N ASP A 32 0.52 5.85 -6.35
CA ASP A 32 1.57 5.82 -7.38
C ASP A 32 2.30 4.48 -7.39
N ALA A 33 2.54 3.90 -6.21
CA ALA A 33 3.21 2.62 -6.05
C ALA A 33 2.80 1.91 -4.75
N ALA A 34 3.09 0.61 -4.66
CA ALA A 34 3.00 -0.18 -3.44
C ALA A 34 4.15 -1.19 -3.36
N TYR A 35 4.57 -1.52 -2.15
CA TYR A 35 5.66 -2.46 -1.86
C TYR A 35 5.34 -3.24 -0.59
N SER A 36 5.73 -4.51 -0.52
CA SER A 36 5.68 -5.32 0.70
C SER A 36 7.08 -5.81 1.06
N ASP A 37 7.44 -5.72 2.35
CA ASP A 37 8.72 -6.23 2.85
C ASP A 37 8.61 -7.66 3.39
N ILE A 38 9.74 -8.21 3.83
CA ILE A 38 9.84 -9.55 4.41
C ILE A 38 9.28 -9.65 5.83
N GLU A 39 8.96 -8.51 6.45
CA GLU A 39 8.44 -8.41 7.82
C GLU A 39 6.91 -8.20 7.81
N ASP A 40 6.24 -8.64 6.75
CA ASP A 40 4.79 -8.52 6.60
C ASP A 40 4.26 -7.08 6.65
N ASN A 41 5.09 -6.08 6.32
CA ASN A 41 4.61 -4.71 6.17
C ASN A 41 4.24 -4.42 4.72
N VAL A 42 3.22 -3.59 4.54
CA VAL A 42 2.82 -3.04 3.25
C VAL A 42 2.99 -1.53 3.27
N TYR A 43 3.62 -1.01 2.23
CA TYR A 43 3.88 0.40 2.01
C TYR A 43 3.14 0.89 0.78
N PHE A 44 2.45 2.01 0.91
CA PHE A 44 1.78 2.70 -0.20
C PHE A 44 2.42 4.06 -0.43
N PHE A 45 2.57 4.47 -1.68
CA PHE A 45 3.24 5.72 -2.05
C PHE A 45 2.33 6.62 -2.86
N LYS A 46 2.36 7.92 -2.55
CA LYS A 46 1.69 8.96 -3.31
C LYS A 46 2.43 10.28 -3.19
N GLY A 47 2.82 10.87 -4.32
CA GLY A 47 3.63 12.07 -4.37
C GLY A 47 4.91 11.92 -3.55
N LYS A 48 5.10 12.79 -2.55
CA LYS A 48 6.28 12.77 -1.67
C LYS A 48 6.07 11.99 -0.37
N ARG A 49 4.94 11.28 -0.24
CA ARG A 49 4.51 10.65 1.01
C ARG A 49 4.33 9.15 0.85
N PHE A 50 4.49 8.45 1.97
CA PHE A 50 4.18 7.03 2.07
C PHE A 50 3.43 6.70 3.35
N TRP A 51 2.68 5.61 3.30
CA TRP A 51 1.92 5.02 4.41
C TRP A 51 2.45 3.61 4.66
N LYS A 52 2.47 3.18 5.93
CA LYS A 52 2.82 1.81 6.35
C LYS A 52 1.65 1.17 7.08
N MET A 53 1.42 -0.11 6.85
CA MET A 53 0.49 -0.96 7.58
C MET A 53 1.00 -2.41 7.64
N PHE A 54 0.38 -3.24 8.47
CA PHE A 54 0.67 -4.68 8.50
C PHE A 54 -0.17 -5.40 7.43
N SER A 55 0.37 -6.45 6.79
CA SER A 55 -0.37 -7.24 5.80
C SER A 55 -1.63 -7.89 6.39
N THR A 56 -1.61 -8.19 7.69
CA THR A 56 -2.72 -8.76 8.47
C THR A 56 -3.67 -7.71 9.03
N ASN A 57 -3.28 -6.43 9.05
CA ASN A 57 -4.10 -5.31 9.52
C ASN A 57 -4.08 -4.19 8.49
N LEU A 58 -5.15 -4.11 7.71
CA LEU A 58 -5.28 -3.21 6.55
C LEU A 58 -5.52 -1.73 6.92
N SER A 59 -5.17 -1.30 8.13
CA SER A 59 -5.26 0.10 8.58
C SER A 59 -3.88 0.72 8.70
N VAL A 60 -3.76 1.98 8.24
CA VAL A 60 -2.54 2.77 8.37
C VAL A 60 -2.07 2.86 9.82
N MET A 61 -0.78 2.61 10.04
CA MET A 61 -0.17 2.74 11.35
C MET A 61 -0.15 4.20 11.84
N PRO A 62 -0.21 4.43 13.17
CA PRO A 62 -0.04 5.77 13.72
C PRO A 62 1.26 6.44 13.30
N GLY A 63 1.22 7.75 13.05
CA GLY A 63 2.39 8.54 12.64
C GLY A 63 2.68 8.56 11.13
N TYR A 64 1.79 7.98 10.32
CA TYR A 64 1.80 8.08 8.87
C TYR A 64 0.70 9.04 8.36
N PRO A 65 0.86 9.65 7.17
CA PRO A 65 1.97 9.46 6.24
C PRO A 65 3.27 10.14 6.67
N LYS A 66 4.39 9.61 6.16
CA LYS A 66 5.73 10.16 6.32
C LYS A 66 6.33 10.59 4.99
N LEU A 67 7.45 11.31 5.00
CA LEU A 67 8.11 11.80 3.79
C LEU A 67 9.06 10.74 3.23
N ILE A 68 8.92 10.43 1.94
CA ILE A 68 9.81 9.49 1.25
C ILE A 68 11.25 10.00 1.28
N GLY A 69 11.47 11.28 0.97
CA GLY A 69 12.81 11.87 0.96
C GLY A 69 13.54 11.67 2.28
N LYS A 70 12.86 11.95 3.39
CA LYS A 70 13.45 11.85 4.74
C LYS A 70 13.66 10.41 5.19
N ASP A 71 12.62 9.59 5.14
CA ASP A 71 12.65 8.26 5.77
C ASP A 71 13.19 7.15 4.84
N TRP A 72 13.13 7.31 3.51
CA TRP A 72 13.59 6.29 2.55
C TRP A 72 14.90 6.65 1.85
N LEU A 73 15.11 7.94 1.60
CA LEU A 73 16.24 8.42 0.79
C LEU A 73 17.27 9.21 1.60
N SER A 74 17.06 9.36 2.92
CA SER A 74 17.93 10.13 3.82
C SER A 74 18.24 11.54 3.32
N CYS A 75 17.27 12.19 2.67
CA CYS A 75 17.36 13.58 2.24
C CYS A 75 16.81 14.49 3.35
N ASP A 76 17.55 15.56 3.66
CA ASP A 76 17.11 16.62 4.57
C ASP A 76 16.09 17.58 3.93
#